data_AF-A0A2W0GWS0-F1
#
_entry.id   AF-A0A2W0GWS0-F1
#
_cell.length_a   1.000
_cell.length_b   1.000
_cell.length_c   1.000
_cell.angle_alpha   90.00
_cell.angle_beta   90.00
_cell.angle_gamma   90.00
#
_symmetry.space_group_name_H-M   'P 1'
#
loop_
_entity.id
_entity.type
_entity.pdbx_description
1 polymer ?
#
loop_
_entity_poly.entity_id
_entity_poly.type
_entity_poly.pdbx_seq_one_letter_code
_entity_poly.pdbx_strand_id
1 'polypeptide(L)'
;MKNSVTNVNPCSDTQEIESLPAYRQALADEAVSNNVSAVERIRARLALLDSYIPDSHVPQDEVSAFRGRIAGLLVELKEGGKQGTVLMHAHRKLRDLEDRIYIPIRRTAAAEFDQLRREKQDMTGDVLLKTLVGAEIGEYQARNPEASKIATLAALMRSSPRADILINMIRQRNNEHSVAVFSWCPLELPLQGV
;
A
#
# COMPACT_ATOMS: atom_id res chain seq x y z
N MET A 1 -39.36 9.86 38.45
CA MET A 1 -38.01 10.42 38.24
C MET A 1 -37.06 9.23 38.21
N LYS A 2 -36.54 8.88 37.02
CA LYS A 2 -35.17 9.23 36.55
C LYS A 2 -34.10 8.45 37.35
N ASN A 3 -33.21 7.62 36.81
CA ASN A 3 -32.78 7.37 35.43
C ASN A 3 -32.18 5.96 35.31
N SER A 4 -32.53 5.25 34.24
CA SER A 4 -31.62 4.30 33.60
C SER A 4 -30.40 5.07 33.08
N VAL A 5 -29.19 4.62 33.40
CA VAL A 5 -27.98 4.98 32.64
C VAL A 5 -27.25 3.69 32.30
N THR A 6 -27.52 3.30 31.07
CA THR A 6 -26.75 2.49 30.13
C THR A 6 -25.26 2.32 30.44
N ASN A 7 -24.92 1.04 30.55
CA ASN A 7 -23.71 0.37 30.08
C ASN A 7 -22.87 1.21 29.10
N VAL A 8 -21.72 1.71 29.55
CA VAL A 8 -20.67 2.21 28.67
C VAL A 8 -19.67 1.07 28.53
N ASN A 9 -19.87 0.25 27.48
CA ASN A 9 -18.81 -0.60 26.98
C ASN A 9 -17.69 0.31 26.46
N PRO A 10 -16.46 0.23 26.99
CA PRO A 10 -15.34 0.86 26.32
C PRO A 10 -15.05 0.07 25.04
N CYS A 11 -15.39 0.70 23.92
CA CYS A 11 -14.84 0.54 22.56
C CYS A 11 -13.77 -0.58 22.45
N SER A 12 -14.24 -1.80 22.23
CA SER A 12 -13.48 -2.89 21.65
C SER A 12 -13.78 -2.90 20.15
N ASP A 13 -13.03 -2.12 19.38
CA ASP A 13 -13.00 -2.26 17.91
C ASP A 13 -11.55 -2.45 17.45
N THR A 14 -10.80 -3.33 18.12
CA THR A 14 -9.83 -4.15 17.39
C THR A 14 -10.66 -5.23 16.70
N GLN A 15 -11.24 -4.91 15.54
CA GLN A 15 -11.61 -5.93 14.57
C GLN A 15 -10.37 -6.81 14.40
N GLU A 16 -10.45 -8.06 14.85
CA GLU A 16 -9.43 -9.05 14.55
C GLU A 16 -9.31 -9.10 13.04
N ILE A 17 -8.20 -8.57 12.53
CA ILE A 17 -7.91 -8.62 11.11
C ILE A 17 -7.61 -10.09 10.81
N GLU A 18 -8.64 -10.85 10.39
CA GLU A 18 -8.57 -12.30 10.13
C GLU A 18 -7.45 -12.67 9.15
N SER A 19 -6.98 -11.71 8.35
CA SER A 19 -5.72 -11.80 7.59
C SER A 19 -5.26 -10.40 7.17
N LEU A 20 -4.09 -9.96 7.68
CA LEU A 20 -3.51 -8.65 7.31
C LEU A 20 -3.31 -8.48 5.79
N PRO A 21 -2.84 -9.50 5.04
CA PRO A 21 -2.84 -9.47 3.58
C PRO A 21 -4.22 -9.26 2.93
N ALA A 22 -5.27 -9.91 3.45
CA ALA A 22 -6.62 -9.76 2.91
C ALA A 22 -7.18 -8.35 3.17
N TYR A 23 -6.94 -7.82 4.36
CA TYR A 23 -7.32 -6.45 4.71
C TYR A 23 -6.64 -5.40 3.82
N ARG A 24 -5.32 -5.52 3.62
CA ARG A 24 -4.57 -4.64 2.72
C ARG A 24 -5.09 -4.70 1.29
N GLN A 25 -5.48 -5.88 0.83
CA GLN A 25 -6.08 -6.05 -0.50
C GLN A 25 -7.42 -5.33 -0.61
N ALA A 26 -8.32 -5.51 0.36
CA ALA A 26 -9.63 -4.86 0.36
C ALA A 26 -9.50 -3.33 0.34
N LEU A 27 -8.60 -2.77 1.15
CA LEU A 27 -8.30 -1.34 1.17
C LEU A 27 -7.72 -0.84 -0.16
N ALA A 28 -6.83 -1.61 -0.78
CA ALA A 28 -6.23 -1.25 -2.06
C ALA A 28 -7.26 -1.27 -3.20
N ASP A 29 -8.21 -2.19 -3.18
CA ASP A 29 -9.30 -2.24 -4.17
C ASP A 29 -10.33 -1.12 -3.95
N GLU A 30 -10.65 -0.80 -2.69
CA GLU A 30 -11.48 0.37 -2.36
C GLU A 30 -10.83 1.69 -2.81
N ALA A 31 -9.52 1.84 -2.62
CA ALA A 31 -8.76 3.03 -3.01
C ALA A 31 -8.83 3.37 -4.51
N VAL A 32 -9.10 2.39 -5.37
CA VAL A 32 -9.19 2.56 -6.83
C VAL A 32 -10.60 2.37 -7.39
N SER A 33 -11.57 2.05 -6.54
CA SER A 33 -12.95 1.78 -6.95
C SER A 33 -13.65 3.06 -7.40
N ASN A 34 -14.28 3.00 -8.58
CA ASN A 34 -15.14 4.08 -9.08
C ASN A 34 -16.52 4.10 -8.41
N ASN A 35 -16.83 3.10 -7.56
CA ASN A 35 -18.12 2.99 -6.88
C ASN A 35 -18.16 3.75 -5.55
N VAL A 36 -17.04 4.35 -5.12
CA VAL A 36 -16.91 5.11 -3.88
C VAL A 36 -16.44 6.54 -4.17
N SER A 37 -16.73 7.46 -3.25
CA SER A 37 -16.35 8.86 -3.36
C SER A 37 -14.83 9.07 -3.33
N ALA A 38 -14.36 10.22 -3.81
CA ALA A 38 -12.94 10.60 -3.72
C ALA A 38 -12.43 10.62 -2.26
N VAL A 39 -13.30 11.01 -1.32
CA VAL A 39 -12.99 11.02 0.12
C VAL A 39 -12.81 9.59 0.65
N GLU A 40 -13.69 8.67 0.28
CA GLU A 40 -13.57 7.25 0.68
C GLU A 40 -12.31 6.60 0.10
N ARG A 41 -11.97 6.89 -1.16
CA ARG A 41 -10.69 6.42 -1.74
C ARG A 41 -9.47 6.91 -0.97
N ILE A 42 -9.47 8.17 -0.53
CA ILE A 42 -8.38 8.72 0.29
C ILE A 42 -8.36 8.05 1.67
N ARG A 43 -9.52 7.80 2.30
CA ARG A 43 -9.60 7.09 3.59
C ARG A 43 -9.05 5.67 3.49
N ALA A 44 -9.40 4.94 2.43
CA ALA A 44 -8.88 3.60 2.19
C ALA A 44 -7.35 3.60 2.04
N ARG A 45 -6.78 4.58 1.34
CA ARG A 45 -5.32 4.76 1.23
C ARG A 45 -4.66 5.07 2.57
N LEU A 46 -5.28 5.90 3.41
CA LEU A 46 -4.77 6.21 4.75
C LEU A 46 -4.80 5.00 5.68
N ALA A 47 -5.86 4.20 5.63
CA ALA A 47 -5.94 2.94 6.37
C ALA A 47 -4.91 1.92 5.86
N LEU A 48 -4.71 1.85 4.54
CA LEU A 48 -3.69 1.00 3.94
C LEU A 48 -2.30 1.40 4.42
N LEU A 49 -2.03 2.69 4.44
CA LEU A 49 -0.78 3.24 4.95
C LEU A 49 -0.53 2.93 6.43
N ASP A 50 -1.54 3.12 7.29
CA ASP A 50 -1.44 2.79 8.72
C ASP A 50 -1.15 1.30 8.93
N SER A 51 -1.75 0.43 8.10
CA SER A 51 -1.50 -1.02 8.17
C SER A 51 -0.04 -1.38 7.91
N TYR A 52 0.73 -0.53 7.21
CA TYR A 52 2.14 -0.76 6.91
C TYR A 52 3.11 -0.24 7.96
N ILE A 53 2.64 0.49 8.99
CA ILE A 53 3.51 1.01 10.05
C ILE A 53 4.33 -0.11 10.72
N PRO A 54 3.77 -1.29 11.08
CA PRO A 54 4.54 -2.37 11.69
C PRO A 54 5.66 -2.92 10.80
N ASP A 55 5.47 -2.87 9.47
CA ASP A 55 6.44 -3.37 8.48
C ASP A 55 7.44 -2.28 8.07
N SER A 56 7.16 -1.04 8.42
CA SER A 56 7.97 0.12 8.08
C SER A 56 9.08 0.34 9.09
N HIS A 57 10.24 0.82 8.62
CA HIS A 57 11.33 1.28 9.49
C HIS A 57 11.03 2.65 10.14
N VAL A 58 9.77 2.99 10.39
CA VAL A 58 9.42 4.23 11.09
C VAL A 58 10.00 4.16 12.51
N PRO A 59 10.81 5.14 12.93
CA PRO A 59 11.32 5.19 14.29
C PRO A 59 10.17 5.20 15.31
N GLN A 60 10.31 4.43 16.39
CA GLN A 60 9.20 4.18 17.30
C GLN A 60 8.71 5.42 18.04
N ASP A 61 9.59 6.40 18.21
CA ASP A 61 9.30 7.74 18.70
C ASP A 61 8.53 8.61 17.69
N GLU A 62 8.63 8.33 16.39
CA GLU A 62 7.90 9.04 15.34
C GLU A 62 6.51 8.44 15.03
N VAL A 63 6.24 7.19 15.44
CA VAL A 63 4.98 6.50 15.14
C VAL A 63 3.75 7.28 15.62
N SER A 64 3.80 7.84 16.84
CA SER A 64 2.69 8.63 17.38
C SER A 64 2.44 9.89 16.55
N ALA A 65 3.49 10.61 16.18
CA ALA A 65 3.40 11.80 15.33
C ALA A 65 2.87 11.45 13.93
N PHE A 66 3.28 10.32 13.37
CA PHE A 66 2.81 9.84 12.07
C PHE A 66 1.31 9.52 12.09
N ARG A 67 0.85 8.75 13.09
CA ARG A 67 -0.58 8.47 13.31
C ARG A 67 -1.38 9.75 13.55
N GLY A 68 -0.81 10.72 14.25
CA GLY A 68 -1.41 12.05 14.44
C GLY A 68 -1.63 12.79 13.12
N ARG A 69 -0.69 12.70 12.16
CA ARG A 69 -0.85 13.30 10.82
C ARG A 69 -1.93 12.61 9.99
N ILE A 70 -2.02 11.27 10.07
CA ILE A 70 -3.11 10.50 9.44
C ILE A 70 -4.45 10.96 10.01
N ALA A 71 -4.59 10.99 11.35
CA ALA A 71 -5.81 11.42 12.01
C ALA A 71 -6.20 12.86 11.64
N GLY A 72 -5.24 13.78 11.63
CA GLY A 72 -5.46 15.18 11.21
C GLY A 72 -6.00 15.27 9.79
N LEU A 73 -5.45 14.50 8.84
CA LEU A 73 -5.95 14.48 7.47
C LEU A 73 -7.37 13.89 7.36
N LEU A 74 -7.69 12.87 8.15
CA LEU A 74 -9.05 12.31 8.23
C LEU A 74 -10.07 13.34 8.74
N VAL A 75 -9.68 14.16 9.72
CA VAL A 75 -10.52 15.27 10.24
C VAL A 75 -10.73 16.33 9.15
N GLU A 76 -9.67 16.78 8.49
CA GLU A 76 -9.75 17.75 7.39
C GLU A 76 -10.71 17.28 6.27
N LEU A 77 -10.66 16.00 5.92
CA LEU A 77 -11.56 15.40 4.93
C LEU A 77 -13.02 15.35 5.39
N LYS A 78 -13.26 15.14 6.69
CA LYS A 78 -14.61 15.12 7.28
C LYS A 78 -15.23 16.51 7.28
N GLU A 79 -14.43 17.54 7.53
CA GLU A 79 -14.88 18.93 7.65
C GLU A 79 -14.99 19.65 6.29
N GLY A 80 -14.10 19.33 5.33
CA GLY A 80 -14.00 20.04 4.05
C GLY A 80 -14.29 19.21 2.79
N GLY A 81 -14.78 17.97 2.93
CA GLY A 81 -14.78 16.92 1.89
C GLY A 81 -15.49 17.17 0.55
N LYS A 82 -16.11 18.35 0.34
CA LYS A 82 -16.74 18.75 -0.94
C LYS A 82 -16.03 19.89 -1.66
N GLN A 83 -15.01 20.51 -1.06
CA GLN A 83 -14.26 21.60 -1.68
C GLN A 83 -13.07 21.05 -2.48
N GLY A 84 -13.02 21.36 -3.78
CA GLY A 84 -11.97 20.84 -4.68
C GLY A 84 -10.55 21.22 -4.25
N THR A 85 -10.36 22.37 -3.61
CA THR A 85 -9.08 22.80 -3.03
C THR A 85 -8.63 21.93 -1.86
N VAL A 86 -9.56 21.53 -0.98
CA VAL A 86 -9.30 20.64 0.15
C VAL A 86 -8.89 19.25 -0.33
N LEU A 87 -9.54 18.72 -1.36
CA LEU A 87 -9.20 17.42 -1.95
C LEU A 87 -7.80 17.43 -2.59
N MET A 88 -7.44 18.46 -3.35
CA MET A 88 -6.10 18.59 -3.91
C MET A 88 -5.02 18.66 -2.83
N HIS A 89 -5.27 19.44 -1.77
CA HIS A 89 -4.36 19.54 -0.64
C HIS A 89 -4.22 18.21 0.12
N ALA A 90 -5.33 17.50 0.32
CA ALA A 90 -5.35 16.18 0.92
C ALA A 90 -4.53 15.16 0.12
N HIS A 91 -4.62 15.19 -1.21
CA HIS A 91 -3.80 14.32 -2.06
C HIS A 91 -2.30 14.59 -1.93
N ARG A 92 -1.89 15.85 -1.80
CA ARG A 92 -0.46 16.19 -1.58
C ARG A 92 0.02 15.67 -0.23
N LYS A 93 -0.71 15.97 0.85
CA LYS A 93 -0.39 15.47 2.19
C LYS A 93 -0.35 13.94 2.25
N LEU A 94 -1.30 13.28 1.60
CA LEU A 94 -1.34 11.83 1.52
C LEU A 94 -0.09 11.27 0.84
N ARG A 95 0.33 11.88 -0.28
CA ARG A 95 1.55 11.47 -0.99
C ARG A 95 2.79 11.60 -0.12
N ASP A 96 2.92 12.70 0.62
CA ASP A 96 4.03 12.90 1.55
C ASP A 96 4.05 11.85 2.67
N LEU A 97 2.88 11.40 3.12
CA LEU A 97 2.74 10.34 4.12
C LEU A 97 3.08 8.96 3.51
N GLU A 98 2.60 8.68 2.30
CA GLU A 98 2.91 7.45 1.57
C GLU A 98 4.41 7.30 1.31
N ASP A 99 5.08 8.36 0.87
CA ASP A 99 6.51 8.34 0.60
C ASP A 99 7.34 7.97 1.84
N ARG A 100 6.91 8.40 3.03
CA ARG A 100 7.58 8.07 4.30
C ARG A 100 7.54 6.58 4.66
N ILE A 101 6.54 5.84 4.17
CA ILE A 101 6.37 4.41 4.46
C ILE A 101 6.82 3.55 3.26
N TYR A 102 6.35 3.90 2.07
CA TYR A 102 6.56 3.10 0.86
C TYR A 102 7.99 3.17 0.35
N ILE A 103 8.67 4.32 0.42
CA ILE A 103 10.06 4.43 -0.06
C ILE A 103 11.00 3.50 0.74
N PRO A 104 11.01 3.51 2.09
CA PRO A 104 11.83 2.57 2.83
C PRO A 104 11.56 1.11 2.50
N ILE A 105 10.28 0.69 2.46
CA ILE A 105 9.90 -0.69 2.13
C ILE A 105 10.42 -1.07 0.74
N ARG A 106 10.23 -0.19 -0.25
CA ARG A 106 10.68 -0.42 -1.63
C ARG A 106 12.20 -0.51 -1.73
N ARG A 107 12.94 0.33 -0.99
CA ARG A 107 14.41 0.30 -0.96
C ARG A 107 14.94 -1.01 -0.39
N THR A 108 14.36 -1.48 0.70
CA THR A 108 14.74 -2.78 1.30
C THR A 108 14.47 -3.91 0.30
N ALA A 109 13.30 -3.94 -0.33
CA ALA A 109 12.95 -4.95 -1.32
C ALA A 109 13.85 -4.90 -2.58
N ALA A 110 14.20 -3.71 -3.06
CA ALA A 110 15.14 -3.56 -4.17
C ALA A 110 16.54 -4.08 -3.81
N ALA A 111 17.00 -3.83 -2.58
CA ALA A 111 18.26 -4.37 -2.08
C ALA A 111 18.24 -5.91 -1.99
N GLU A 112 17.13 -6.51 -1.53
CA GLU A 112 16.91 -7.97 -1.55
C GLU A 112 17.02 -8.54 -2.96
N PHE A 113 16.37 -7.89 -3.94
CA PHE A 113 16.44 -8.28 -5.35
C PHE A 113 17.89 -8.23 -5.87
N ASP A 114 18.60 -7.13 -5.62
CA ASP A 114 19.98 -6.95 -6.09
C ASP A 114 20.97 -7.90 -5.41
N GLN A 115 20.74 -8.24 -4.14
CA GLN A 115 21.51 -9.25 -3.44
C GLN A 115 21.29 -10.63 -4.06
N LEU A 116 20.02 -11.05 -4.20
CA LEU A 116 19.70 -12.37 -4.76
C LEU A 116 20.23 -12.52 -6.20
N ARG A 117 20.16 -11.45 -7.00
CA ARG A 117 20.70 -11.43 -8.36
C ARG A 117 22.22 -11.62 -8.37
N ARG A 118 22.95 -11.02 -7.42
CA ARG A 118 24.41 -11.19 -7.31
C ARG A 118 24.78 -12.61 -6.91
N GLU A 119 24.01 -13.20 -6.00
CA GLU A 119 24.23 -14.56 -5.51
C GLU A 119 23.85 -15.65 -6.53
N LYS A 120 22.82 -15.41 -7.36
CA LYS A 120 22.25 -16.40 -8.28
C LYS A 120 21.97 -15.80 -9.66
N GLN A 121 23.03 -15.53 -10.41
CA GLN A 121 22.98 -14.81 -11.70
C GLN A 121 22.13 -15.51 -12.78
N ASP A 122 22.09 -16.85 -12.74
CA ASP A 122 21.41 -17.67 -13.75
C ASP A 122 19.90 -17.84 -13.51
N MET A 123 19.34 -17.28 -12.43
CA MET A 123 17.91 -17.41 -12.17
C MET A 123 17.07 -16.75 -13.26
N THR A 124 16.06 -17.47 -13.76
CA THR A 124 15.09 -16.91 -14.70
C THR A 124 14.13 -15.95 -13.98
N GLY A 125 13.44 -15.08 -14.72
CA GLY A 125 12.50 -14.11 -14.14
C GLY A 125 11.36 -14.77 -13.36
N ASP A 126 10.82 -15.88 -13.85
CA ASP A 126 9.77 -16.63 -13.13
C ASP A 126 10.28 -17.25 -11.83
N VAL A 127 11.53 -17.73 -11.80
CA VAL A 127 12.15 -18.26 -10.58
C VAL A 127 12.37 -17.13 -9.58
N LEU A 128 12.88 -15.98 -10.02
CA LEU A 128 13.03 -14.79 -9.17
C LEU A 128 11.70 -14.34 -8.58
N LEU A 129 10.64 -14.29 -9.40
CA LEU A 129 9.29 -13.93 -8.97
C LEU A 129 8.77 -14.89 -7.90
N LYS A 130 8.92 -16.20 -8.13
CA LYS A 130 8.52 -17.21 -7.15
C LYS A 130 9.34 -17.13 -5.87
N THR A 131 10.64 -16.86 -5.95
CA THR A 131 11.50 -16.75 -4.76
C THR A 131 11.18 -15.52 -3.93
N LEU A 132 10.96 -14.37 -4.57
CA LEU A 132 10.83 -13.08 -3.87
C LEU A 132 9.39 -12.74 -3.48
N VAL A 133 8.40 -13.18 -4.27
CA VAL A 133 6.98 -12.80 -4.11
C VAL A 133 6.06 -14.04 -4.06
N GLY A 134 6.63 -15.25 -4.04
CA GLY A 134 5.85 -16.50 -4.13
C GLY A 134 4.92 -16.73 -2.94
N ALA A 135 5.29 -16.26 -1.75
CA ALA A 135 4.44 -16.33 -0.57
C ALA A 135 3.20 -15.44 -0.75
N GLU A 136 3.36 -14.17 -1.13
CA GLU A 136 2.23 -13.27 -1.38
C GLU A 136 1.34 -13.76 -2.54
N ILE A 137 1.92 -14.34 -3.58
CA ILE A 137 1.18 -14.97 -4.69
C ILE A 137 0.34 -16.14 -4.17
N GLY A 138 0.94 -17.04 -3.39
CA GLY A 138 0.26 -18.21 -2.84
C GLY A 138 -0.90 -17.82 -1.92
N GLU A 139 -0.70 -16.86 -1.03
CA GLU A 139 -1.74 -16.34 -0.14
C GLU A 139 -2.90 -15.68 -0.89
N TYR A 140 -2.60 -14.92 -1.95
CA TYR A 140 -3.63 -14.31 -2.78
C TYR A 140 -4.44 -15.35 -3.54
N GLN A 141 -3.77 -16.32 -4.16
CA GLN A 141 -4.42 -17.39 -4.93
C GLN A 141 -5.24 -18.34 -4.06
N ALA A 142 -4.80 -18.60 -2.82
CA ALA A 142 -5.59 -19.38 -1.86
C ALA A 142 -6.95 -18.72 -1.55
N ARG A 143 -7.01 -17.39 -1.53
CA ARG A 143 -8.25 -16.61 -1.34
C ARG A 143 -9.04 -16.39 -2.63
N ASN A 144 -8.35 -16.45 -3.78
CA ASN A 144 -8.91 -16.16 -5.09
C ASN A 144 -8.48 -17.25 -6.11
N PRO A 145 -9.00 -18.48 -5.99
CA PRO A 145 -8.53 -19.62 -6.79
C PRO A 145 -8.74 -19.42 -8.30
N GLU A 146 -9.76 -18.63 -8.67
CA GLU A 146 -10.09 -18.31 -10.07
C GLU A 146 -9.27 -17.14 -10.64
N ALA A 147 -8.42 -16.49 -9.84
CA ALA A 147 -7.65 -15.34 -10.31
C ALA A 147 -6.53 -15.75 -11.26
N SER A 148 -6.50 -15.13 -12.45
CA SER A 148 -5.39 -15.32 -13.40
C SER A 148 -4.06 -14.83 -12.82
N LYS A 149 -2.93 -15.29 -13.39
CA LYS A 149 -1.58 -14.79 -13.03
C LYS A 149 -1.51 -13.25 -13.16
N ILE A 150 -2.06 -12.69 -14.23
CA ILE A 150 -2.06 -11.24 -14.47
C ILE A 150 -2.87 -10.51 -13.41
N ALA A 151 -4.07 -11.00 -13.09
CA ALA A 151 -4.92 -10.39 -12.07
C ALA A 151 -4.27 -10.46 -10.68
N THR A 152 -3.64 -11.58 -10.35
CA THR A 152 -2.88 -11.77 -9.10
C THR A 152 -1.76 -10.76 -8.98
N LEU A 153 -0.89 -10.65 -10.00
CA LEU A 153 0.22 -9.70 -9.98
C LEU A 153 -0.28 -8.26 -9.89
N ALA A 154 -1.32 -7.90 -10.64
CA ALA A 154 -1.89 -6.56 -10.60
C ALA A 154 -2.48 -6.22 -9.22
N ALA A 155 -3.12 -7.19 -8.56
CA ALA A 155 -3.65 -7.02 -7.20
C ALA A 155 -2.52 -6.79 -6.19
N LEU A 156 -1.48 -7.62 -6.23
CA LEU A 156 -0.32 -7.50 -5.35
C LEU A 156 0.44 -6.18 -5.54
N MET A 157 0.61 -5.71 -6.79
CA MET A 157 1.26 -4.42 -7.05
C MET A 157 0.46 -3.23 -6.51
N ARG A 158 -0.87 -3.35 -6.39
CA ARG A 158 -1.71 -2.29 -5.79
C ARG A 158 -1.67 -2.33 -4.28
N SER A 159 -1.69 -3.52 -3.69
CA SER A 159 -1.82 -3.69 -2.26
C SER A 159 -0.50 -3.68 -1.50
N SER A 160 0.62 -4.05 -2.14
CA SER A 160 1.94 -4.21 -1.50
C SER A 160 3.04 -3.37 -2.18
N PRO A 161 3.62 -2.37 -1.49
CA PRO A 161 4.73 -1.58 -2.04
C PRO A 161 5.98 -2.45 -2.26
N ARG A 162 6.16 -3.52 -1.48
CA ARG A 162 7.22 -4.52 -1.67
C ARG A 162 7.00 -5.32 -2.95
N ALA A 163 5.81 -5.90 -3.14
CA ALA A 163 5.51 -6.69 -4.32
C ALA A 163 5.55 -5.82 -5.60
N ASP A 164 5.07 -4.58 -5.52
CA ASP A 164 5.11 -3.59 -6.59
C ASP A 164 6.53 -3.40 -7.17
N ILE A 165 7.51 -3.06 -6.33
CA ILE A 165 8.87 -2.83 -6.81
C ILE A 165 9.52 -4.12 -7.33
N LEU A 166 9.33 -5.25 -6.65
CA LEU A 166 9.92 -6.54 -7.03
C LEU A 166 9.39 -7.02 -8.38
N ILE A 167 8.07 -6.97 -8.58
CA ILE A 167 7.43 -7.35 -9.85
C ILE A 167 7.92 -6.44 -10.98
N ASN A 168 8.01 -5.13 -10.76
CA ASN A 168 8.50 -4.20 -11.77
C ASN A 168 9.97 -4.45 -12.15
N MET A 169 10.86 -4.67 -11.17
CA MET A 169 12.27 -4.97 -11.44
C MET A 169 12.45 -6.29 -12.22
N ILE A 170 11.64 -7.31 -11.91
CA ILE A 170 11.66 -8.60 -12.64
C ILE A 170 11.19 -8.40 -14.09
N ARG A 171 10.11 -7.64 -14.30
CA ARG A 171 9.59 -7.35 -15.65
C ARG A 171 10.60 -6.58 -16.49
N GLN A 172 11.24 -5.56 -15.91
CA GLN A 172 12.29 -4.80 -16.58
C GLN A 172 13.44 -5.70 -17.02
N ARG A 173 13.89 -6.61 -16.14
CA ARG A 173 14.91 -7.60 -16.49
C ARG A 173 14.50 -8.50 -17.65
N ASN A 174 13.23 -8.91 -17.71
CA ASN A 174 12.71 -9.77 -18.77
C ASN A 174 12.40 -9.00 -20.08
N ASN A 175 12.70 -7.71 -20.16
CA ASN A 175 12.31 -6.83 -21.27
C ASN A 175 10.80 -6.80 -21.53
N GLU A 176 9.98 -7.02 -20.51
CA GLU A 176 8.52 -6.91 -20.56
C GLU A 176 8.11 -5.41 -20.55
N HIS A 177 8.41 -4.68 -21.63
CA HIS A 177 8.24 -3.22 -21.73
C HIS A 177 6.77 -2.76 -21.86
N SER A 178 5.81 -3.67 -22.02
CA SER A 178 4.46 -3.33 -22.50
C SER A 178 3.36 -3.31 -21.45
N VAL A 179 3.61 -3.70 -20.20
CA VAL A 179 2.57 -3.60 -19.16
C VAL A 179 2.73 -2.27 -18.43
N ALA A 180 2.08 -1.24 -18.96
CA ALA A 180 1.77 -0.02 -18.22
C ALA A 180 0.87 -0.39 -17.02
N VAL A 181 1.48 -0.88 -15.94
CA VAL A 181 0.83 -0.97 -14.65
C VAL A 181 0.89 0.40 -14.02
N PHE A 182 -0.20 0.77 -13.36
CA PHE A 182 -0.36 1.97 -12.55
C PHE A 182 0.87 2.14 -11.65
N SER A 183 1.84 2.92 -12.13
CA SER A 183 3.08 3.19 -11.42
C SER A 183 2.75 4.22 -10.35
N TRP A 184 2.81 3.81 -9.09
CA TRP A 184 3.01 4.71 -7.95
C TRP A 184 4.44 5.27 -7.90
N CYS A 185 5.28 4.97 -8.89
CA CYS A 185 6.50 5.72 -9.09
C CYS A 185 6.09 7.18 -9.31
N PRO A 186 6.79 8.15 -8.67
CA PRO A 186 6.74 9.51 -9.14
C PRO A 186 6.99 9.45 -10.65
N LEU A 187 6.12 10.11 -11.43
CA LEU A 187 6.55 10.72 -12.69
C LEU A 187 8.02 11.10 -12.51
N GLU A 188 8.89 10.49 -13.30
CA GLU A 188 10.31 10.77 -13.31
C GLU A 188 10.44 12.29 -13.15
N LEU A 189 10.85 12.72 -11.95
CA LEU A 189 11.35 14.07 -11.81
C LEU A 189 12.52 14.07 -12.79
N PRO A 190 12.53 14.96 -13.80
CA PRO A 190 13.73 15.10 -14.59
C PRO A 190 14.83 15.37 -13.57
N LEU A 191 15.79 14.46 -13.49
CA LEU A 191 17.05 14.71 -12.80
C LEU A 191 17.62 15.93 -13.52
N GLN A 192 17.34 17.12 -13.00
CA GLN A 192 18.01 18.33 -13.42
C GLN A 192 19.49 18.11 -13.17
N GLY A 193 20.25 18.14 -14.26
CA GLY A 193 21.70 18.06 -14.25
C GLY A 193 22.24 17.06 -15.28
N VAL A 194 22.01 17.30 -16.58
CA VAL A 194 22.97 18.00 -17.48
C VAL A 194 22.18 18.72 -18.57
#